data_AF-A0A4P6ZWI0-F1
#
_entry.id   AF-A0A4P6ZWI0-F1
#
_cell.length_a   1.000
_cell.length_b   1.000
_cell.length_c   1.000
_cell.angle_alpha   90.00
_cell.angle_beta   90.00
_cell.angle_gamma   90.00
#
_symmetry.space_group_name_H-M   'P 1'
#
loop_
_entity.id
_entity.type
_entity.pdbx_description
1 polymer ?
#
loop_
_entity_poly.entity_id
_entity_poly.type
_entity_poly.pdbx_seq_one_letter_code
_entity_poly.pdbx_strand_id
1 'polypeptide(L)'
;MLVKDYTVIFPKFYWVLLIPVFLGVSYYNIFFDWQLQQFSVTEAEDFGRYVFVIVLSIFQSFITILLISFAVSLLKYLFRSKEQNS
;
A
#
# COMPACT_ATOMS: atom_id res chain seq x y z
N MET A 1 -15.58 24.10 -24.80
CA MET A 1 -15.04 22.75 -24.52
C MET A 1 -14.73 22.71 -23.04
N LEU A 2 -15.62 22.15 -22.21
CA LEU A 2 -15.39 22.05 -20.76
C LEU A 2 -14.53 20.82 -20.51
N VAL A 3 -13.21 21.02 -20.45
CA VAL A 3 -12.29 20.01 -19.90
C VAL A 3 -12.67 19.87 -18.44
N LYS A 4 -13.31 18.74 -18.11
CA LYS A 4 -13.75 18.43 -16.75
C LYS A 4 -12.49 18.07 -15.97
N ASP A 5 -11.99 18.98 -15.15
CA ASP A 5 -10.86 18.71 -14.25
C ASP A 5 -11.22 17.50 -13.36
N TYR A 6 -10.68 16.33 -13.71
CA TYR A 6 -10.72 15.14 -12.87
C TYR A 6 -9.66 15.32 -11.79
N THR A 7 -9.95 16.18 -10.81
CA THR A 7 -9.21 16.18 -9.56
C THR A 7 -9.49 14.84 -8.88
N VAL A 8 -8.55 13.92 -8.95
CA VAL A 8 -8.59 12.66 -8.18
C VAL A 8 -8.34 13.04 -6.73
N ILE A 9 -9.39 13.51 -6.06
CA ILE A 9 -9.36 13.77 -4.62
C ILE A 9 -9.28 12.41 -3.95
N PHE A 10 -8.09 12.01 -3.52
CA PHE A 10 -7.94 10.85 -2.64
C PHE A 10 -8.65 11.15 -1.32
N PRO A 11 -9.70 10.39 -0.97
CA PRO A 11 -10.36 10.55 0.32
C PRO A 11 -9.36 10.51 1.46
N LYS A 12 -9.54 11.38 2.47
CA LYS A 12 -8.76 11.35 3.73
C LYS A 12 -8.73 9.95 4.36
N PHE A 13 -9.76 9.15 4.09
CA PHE A 13 -9.84 7.75 4.48
C PHE A 13 -8.63 6.90 4.03
N TYR A 14 -8.12 7.06 2.80
CA TYR A 14 -6.97 6.28 2.33
C TYR A 14 -5.66 6.67 3.03
N TRP A 15 -5.53 7.92 3.45
CA TRP A 15 -4.41 8.37 4.29
C TRP A 15 -4.49 7.76 5.69
N VAL A 16 -5.68 7.67 6.27
CA VAL A 16 -5.88 6.98 7.55
C VAL A 16 -5.62 5.49 7.42
N LEU A 17 -6.03 4.88 6.30
CA LEU A 17 -5.82 3.47 5.99
C LEU A 17 -4.33 3.13 5.75
N LEU A 18 -3.52 4.13 5.43
CA LEU A 18 -2.07 3.96 5.27
C LEU A 18 -1.39 3.50 6.54
N ILE A 19 -1.80 4.04 7.69
CA ILE A 19 -1.19 3.73 8.99
C ILE A 19 -1.34 2.25 9.34
N PRO A 20 -2.55 1.65 9.39
CA PRO A 20 -2.70 0.23 9.71
C PRO A 20 -2.12 -0.68 8.62
N VAL A 21 -2.19 -0.31 7.33
CA VAL A 21 -1.55 -1.10 6.25
C VAL A 21 -0.04 -1.11 6.43
N PHE A 22 0.56 0.04 6.71
CA PHE A 22 1.99 0.16 6.96
C PHE A 22 2.44 -0.63 8.18
N LEU A 23 1.71 -0.55 9.29
CA LEU A 23 2.00 -1.36 10.47
C LEU A 23 1.91 -2.86 10.18
N GLY A 24 0.90 -3.29 9.44
CA GLY A 24 0.73 -4.70 9.05
C GLY A 24 1.84 -5.21 8.14
N VAL A 25 2.18 -4.45 7.09
CA VAL A 25 3.21 -4.82 6.10
C VAL A 25 4.60 -4.81 6.75
N SER A 26 4.92 -3.79 7.54
CA SER A 26 6.21 -3.73 8.25
C SER A 26 6.35 -4.86 9.28
N TYR A 27 5.29 -5.16 10.05
CA TYR A 27 5.29 -6.30 10.96
C TYR A 27 5.53 -7.62 10.21
N TYR A 28 4.81 -7.85 9.11
CA TYR A 28 5.01 -9.04 8.30
C TYR A 28 6.44 -9.12 7.75
N ASN A 29 6.95 -8.05 7.17
CA ASN A 29 8.30 -8.02 6.60
C ASN A 29 9.40 -8.12 7.67
N ILE A 30 9.16 -7.74 8.92
CA ILE A 30 10.16 -7.87 9.99
C ILE A 30 10.17 -9.29 10.57
N PHE A 31 8.99 -9.85 10.81
CA PHE A 31 8.87 -11.12 11.57
C PHE A 31 8.80 -12.35 10.68
N PHE A 32 8.29 -12.24 9.45
CA PHE A 32 8.08 -13.35 8.54
C PHE A 32 8.95 -13.30 7.28
N ASP A 33 9.69 -12.21 7.06
CA ASP A 33 10.63 -12.16 5.94
C ASP A 33 11.88 -12.98 6.24
N TRP A 34 12.15 -13.90 5.33
CA TRP A 34 13.23 -14.87 5.45
C TRP A 34 14.61 -14.22 5.44
N GLN A 35 14.76 -13.01 4.88
CA GLN A 35 16.06 -12.33 4.80
C GLN A 35 16.58 -11.90 6.16
N LEU A 36 15.69 -11.48 7.08
CA LEU A 36 16.06 -11.07 8.45
C LEU A 36 16.30 -12.26 9.37
N GLN A 37 15.61 -13.39 9.14
CA GLN A 37 15.76 -14.58 9.99
C GLN A 37 17.01 -15.42 9.67
N GLN A 38 17.44 -15.47 8.40
CA GLN A 38 18.48 -16.41 7.97
C GLN A 38 19.91 -15.86 7.99
N PHE A 39 20.08 -14.55 8.08
CA PHE A 39 21.39 -13.89 8.01
C PHE A 39 21.52 -12.88 9.15
N SER A 40 22.03 -13.34 10.30
CA SER A 40 22.54 -12.45 11.35
C SER A 40 24.06 -12.42 11.22
N VAL A 41 24.59 -11.23 10.98
CA VAL A 41 26.01 -11.05 10.61
C VAL A 41 26.74 -10.28 11.70
N THR A 42 26.36 -9.02 11.93
CA THR A 42 26.86 -8.14 12.99
C THR A 42 25.75 -7.16 13.41
N GLU A 43 25.80 -6.65 14.64
CA GLU A 43 24.75 -5.78 15.23
C GLU A 43 24.43 -4.54 14.37
N ALA A 44 25.45 -3.94 13.74
CA ALA A 44 25.28 -2.75 12.89
C ALA A 44 24.63 -3.07 11.53
N GLU A 45 24.95 -4.23 10.95
CA GLU A 45 24.39 -4.67 9.67
C GLU A 45 22.93 -5.11 9.84
N ASP A 46 22.61 -5.78 10.95
CA ASP A 46 21.25 -6.18 11.31
C ASP A 46 20.37 -4.94 11.54
N PHE A 47 20.88 -3.90 12.22
CA PHE A 47 20.19 -2.61 12.34
C PHE A 47 19.93 -1.96 10.98
N GLY A 48 20.94 -1.93 10.10
CA GLY A 48 20.80 -1.39 8.75
C GLY A 48 19.72 -2.11 7.93
N ARG A 49 19.65 -3.44 8.05
CA ARG A 49 18.62 -4.27 7.42
C ARG A 49 17.22 -3.97 7.93
N TYR A 50 17.03 -3.82 9.24
CA TYR A 50 15.72 -3.42 9.80
C TYR A 50 15.27 -2.05 9.26
N VAL A 51 16.16 -1.06 9.25
CA VAL A 51 15.84 0.27 8.69
C VAL A 51 15.48 0.16 7.21
N PHE A 52 16.24 -0.62 6.44
CA PHE A 52 15.97 -0.83 5.02
C PHE A 52 14.60 -1.49 4.77
N VAL A 53 14.25 -2.52 5.54
CA VAL A 53 12.96 -3.19 5.47
C VAL A 53 11.81 -2.25 5.84
N ILE A 54 12.00 -1.37 6.83
CA ILE A 54 11.01 -0.35 7.18
C ILE A 54 10.78 0.60 6.00
N VAL A 55 11.85 1.09 5.36
CA VAL A 55 11.74 1.97 4.19
C VAL A 55 11.00 1.27 3.05
N LEU A 56 11.37 0.03 2.72
CA LEU A 56 10.67 -0.77 1.70
C LEU A 56 9.19 -0.97 2.04
N SER A 57 8.88 -1.19 3.31
CA SER A 57 7.50 -1.37 3.79
C SER A 57 6.66 -0.11 3.59
N ILE A 58 7.25 1.10 3.67
CA ILE A 58 6.56 2.36 3.34
C ILE A 58 6.14 2.36 1.87
N PHE A 59 7.07 2.07 0.96
CA PHE A 59 6.79 2.01 -0.48
C PHE A 59 5.76 0.94 -0.82
N GLN A 60 5.90 -0.24 -0.24
CA GLN A 60 4.99 -1.36 -0.44
C GLN A 60 3.57 -1.01 0.02
N SER A 61 3.44 -0.36 1.17
CA SER A 61 2.15 0.11 1.69
C SER A 61 1.50 1.15 0.80
N PHE A 62 2.31 2.07 0.24
CA PHE A 62 1.84 3.06 -0.70
C PHE A 62 1.27 2.41 -1.97
N ILE A 63 1.99 1.43 -2.53
CA ILE A 63 1.54 0.65 -3.70
C ILE A 63 0.26 -0.12 -3.36
N THR A 64 0.17 -0.75 -2.19
CA THR A 64 -1.03 -1.47 -1.74
C THR A 64 -2.26 -0.57 -1.72
N ILE A 65 -2.15 0.65 -1.18
CA ILE A 65 -3.27 1.61 -1.14
C ILE A 65 -3.67 2.07 -2.54
N LEU A 66 -2.68 2.26 -3.42
CA LEU A 66 -2.90 2.62 -4.81
C LEU A 66 -3.69 1.52 -5.54
N LEU A 67 -3.32 0.26 -5.33
CA LEU A 67 -4.04 -0.91 -5.85
C LEU A 67 -5.46 -1.04 -5.28
N ILE A 68 -5.65 -0.84 -3.97
CA ILE A 68 -6.99 -0.83 -3.35
C ILE A 68 -7.86 0.26 -3.98
N SER A 69 -7.31 1.47 -4.15
CA SER A 69 -8.02 2.59 -4.74
C SER A 69 -8.39 2.30 -6.20
N PHE A 70 -7.48 1.68 -6.96
CA PHE A 70 -7.73 1.24 -8.32
C PHE A 70 -8.83 0.18 -8.38
N ALA A 71 -8.78 -0.84 -7.52
CA ALA A 71 -9.78 -1.90 -7.44
C ALA A 71 -11.18 -1.36 -7.10
N VAL A 72 -11.28 -0.45 -6.13
CA VAL A 72 -12.55 0.22 -5.78
C VAL A 72 -13.10 1.02 -6.95
N SER A 73 -12.25 1.72 -7.70
CA SER A 73 -12.65 2.47 -8.90
C SER A 73 -13.18 1.53 -9.99
N LEU A 74 -12.49 0.40 -10.21
CA LEU A 74 -12.87 -0.63 -11.18
C LEU A 74 -14.21 -1.28 -10.82
N LEU A 75 -14.41 -1.61 -9.54
CA LEU A 75 -15.69 -2.13 -9.03
C LEU A 75 -16.83 -1.14 -9.24
N LYS A 76 -16.63 0.15 -8.91
CA LYS A 76 -17.63 1.19 -9.15
C LYS A 76 -17.98 1.29 -10.64
N TYR A 77 -16.99 1.23 -11.52
CA TYR A 77 -17.19 1.23 -12.97
C TYR A 77 -18.03 0.03 -13.43
N LEU A 78 -17.71 -1.18 -12.96
CA LEU A 78 -18.44 -2.40 -13.31
C LEU A 78 -19.89 -2.37 -12.81
N PHE A 79 -20.12 -1.90 -11.57
CA PHE A 79 -21.48 -1.78 -11.02
C PHE A 79 -22.34 -0.78 -11.79
N ARG A 80 -21.77 0.38 -12.17
CA ARG A 80 -22.49 1.37 -12.98
C ARG A 80 -22.84 0.86 -14.38
N SER A 81 -21.95 0.08 -14.98
CA SER A 81 -22.18 -0.55 -16.29
C SER A 81 -23.32 -1.58 -16.26
N LYS A 82 -23.47 -2.30 -15.14
CA LYS A 82 -24.60 -3.21 -14.92
C LYS A 82 -25.94 -2.48 -14.80
N GLU A 83 -25.96 -1.32 -14.14
CA GLU A 83 -27.18 -0.53 -13.93
C GLU A 83 -27.68 0.14 -15.22
N GLN A 84 -26.79 0.48 -16.16
CA GLN A 84 -27.19 1.02 -17.47
C GLN A 84 -27.67 -0.03 -18.49
N ASN A 85 -27.45 -1.32 -18.22
CA ASN A 85 -27.85 -2.44 -19.09
C ASN A 85 -29.07 -3.23 -18.55
N SER A 86 -29.70 -2.75 -17.47
CA SER A 86 -30.95 -3.30 -16.91
C SER A 86 -32.10 -2.33 -17.11
#